data_AF-A0A3M7SI39-F1
#
_entry.id   AF-A0A3M7SI39-F1
#
_cell.length_a   1.000
_cell.length_b   1.000
_cell.length_c   1.000
_cell.angle_alpha   90.00
_cell.angle_beta   90.00
_cell.angle_gamma   90.00
#
_symmetry.space_group_name_H-M   'P 1'
#
loop_
_entity.id
_entity.type
_entity.pdbx_description
1 polymer ?
#
loop_
_entity_poly.entity_id
_entity_poly.type
_entity_poly.pdbx_seq_one_letter_code
_entity_poly.pdbx_strand_id
1 'polypeptide(L)'
;MNIQIKCYIYANSSNISSLTLWQPNEIRRFGIAAERTVSLYKIICEKIRIAYGSLIEQNDEIKTYWIDEENDLVCFSTDEEANFAMEMQTAI
;
A
#
# COMPACT_ATOMS: atom_id res chain seq x y z
N MET A 1 7.07 11.56 12.40
CA MET A 1 8.07 10.72 11.68
C MET A 1 7.79 10.87 10.19
N ASN A 2 8.79 10.98 9.32
CA ASN A 2 8.56 11.06 7.88
C ASN A 2 8.87 9.70 7.25
N ILE A 3 7.85 9.04 6.70
CA ILE A 3 7.93 7.69 6.14
C ILE A 3 7.94 7.81 4.62
N GLN A 4 8.87 7.14 3.94
CA GLN A 4 8.88 7.03 2.49
C GLN A 4 8.24 5.70 2.08
N ILE A 5 7.14 5.76 1.32
CA ILE A 5 6.43 4.58 0.85
C ILE A 5 6.72 4.38 -0.63
N LYS A 6 7.13 3.17 -1.00
CA LYS A 6 7.18 2.69 -2.38
C LYS A 6 5.96 1.82 -2.61
N CYS A 7 4.97 2.36 -3.33
CA CYS A 7 3.72 1.69 -3.60
C CYS A 7 3.74 1.05 -5.00
N TYR A 8 3.07 -0.09 -5.14
CA TYR A 8 2.94 -0.85 -6.37
C TYR A 8 1.46 -1.03 -6.66
N ILE A 9 1.00 -0.66 -7.85
CA ILE A 9 -0.39 -0.90 -8.26
C ILE A 9 -0.45 -2.07 -9.24
N TYR A 10 -1.39 -2.98 -9.01
CA TYR A 10 -1.64 -4.12 -9.88
C TYR A 10 -3.03 -3.96 -10.49
N ALA A 11 -3.18 -4.16 -11.80
CA ALA A 11 -4.51 -4.20 -12.40
C ALA A 11 -5.28 -5.41 -11.88
N ASN A 12 -6.58 -5.23 -11.67
CA ASN A 12 -7.50 -6.29 -11.33
C ASN A 12 -7.74 -7.17 -12.59
N SER A 13 -6.81 -8.06 -12.92
CA SER A 13 -6.99 -9.01 -14.03
C SER A 13 -7.75 -10.22 -13.52
N SER A 14 -8.99 -10.39 -13.97
CA SER A 14 -9.87 -11.52 -13.65
C SER A 14 -9.41 -12.89 -14.21
N ASN A 15 -8.31 -12.92 -14.99
CA ASN A 15 -7.64 -14.14 -15.43
C ASN A 15 -6.38 -14.39 -14.60
N ILE A 16 -6.56 -14.90 -13.37
CA ILE A 16 -5.45 -15.17 -12.45
C ILE A 16 -4.97 -16.60 -12.67
N SER A 17 -3.90 -16.78 -13.44
CA SER A 17 -3.13 -18.03 -13.43
C SER A 17 -1.86 -17.84 -12.60
N SER A 18 -1.60 -18.79 -11.69
CA SER A 18 -0.50 -18.81 -10.70
C SER A 18 0.93 -18.87 -11.25
N LEU A 19 1.13 -18.66 -12.57
CA LEU A 19 2.41 -18.86 -13.26
C LEU A 19 3.07 -17.58 -13.80
N THR A 20 2.39 -16.43 -13.75
CA THR A 20 2.95 -15.15 -14.19
C THR A 20 3.47 -14.36 -12.99
N LEU A 21 4.77 -14.06 -12.96
CA LEU A 21 5.35 -13.06 -12.06
C LEU A 21 4.53 -11.77 -12.19
N TRP A 22 3.91 -11.35 -11.08
CA TRP A 22 3.10 -10.14 -11.04
C TRP A 22 3.99 -8.94 -11.32
N GLN A 23 3.86 -8.36 -12.51
CA GLN A 23 4.48 -7.07 -12.80
C GLN A 23 3.52 -5.97 -12.39
N PRO A 24 3.96 -5.01 -11.56
CA PRO A 24 3.13 -3.86 -11.22
C PRO A 24 2.89 -3.03 -12.47
N ASN A 25 1.64 -2.59 -12.67
CA ASN A 25 1.29 -1.69 -13.76
C ASN A 25 2.02 -0.35 -13.61
N GLU A 26 2.16 0.10 -12.36
CA GLU A 26 2.88 1.32 -12.05
C GLU A 26 3.48 1.25 -10.63
N ILE A 27 4.58 1.97 -10.43
CA ILE A 27 5.26 2.10 -9.14
C ILE A 27 5.39 3.57 -8.83
N ARG A 28 4.86 4.01 -7.68
CA ARG A 28 4.99 5.40 -7.21
C ARG A 28 5.62 5.46 -5.84
N ARG A 29 6.37 6.53 -5.59
CA ARG A 29 6.98 6.81 -4.29
C ARG A 29 6.41 8.11 -3.73
N PHE A 30 6.04 8.10 -2.45
CA PHE A 30 5.55 9.30 -1.77
C PHE A 30 5.89 9.27 -0.29
N GLY A 31 6.02 10.46 0.29
CA GLY A 31 6.25 10.65 1.72
C GLY A 31 4.94 10.81 2.50
N ILE A 32 4.92 10.24 3.71
CA ILE A 32 3.88 10.45 4.71
C ILE A 32 4.49 11.04 5.98
N ALA A 33 3.94 12.17 6.41
CA ALA A 33 4.17 12.68 7.74
C ALA A 33 3.25 11.93 8.71
N ALA A 34 3.76 10.89 9.35
CA ALA A 34 3.06 10.21 10.44
C ALA A 34 3.14 11.08 11.69
N GLU A 35 2.11 11.91 11.88
CA GLU A 35 1.85 12.63 13.13
C GLU A 35 1.01 11.74 14.05
N ARG A 36 1.33 11.73 15.36
CA ARG A 36 0.78 10.78 16.34
C ARG A 36 -0.74 10.87 16.55
N THR A 37 -1.42 11.86 15.97
CA THR A 37 -2.81 12.20 16.23
C THR A 37 -3.75 11.88 15.08
N VAL A 38 -3.24 11.43 13.93
CA VAL A 38 -4.05 11.18 12.72
C VAL A 38 -4.00 9.70 12.36
N SER A 39 -5.14 9.16 11.91
CA SER A 39 -5.27 7.80 11.38
C SER A 39 -4.28 7.56 10.23
N LEU A 40 -3.24 6.76 10.50
CA LEU A 40 -2.16 6.46 9.57
C LEU A 40 -2.69 5.78 8.31
N TYR A 41 -3.56 4.79 8.47
CA TYR A 41 -4.18 4.06 7.38
C TYR A 41 -4.97 5.00 6.46
N LYS A 42 -5.75 5.91 7.05
CA LYS A 42 -6.48 6.91 6.28
C LYS A 42 -5.55 7.80 5.46
N ILE A 43 -4.44 8.27 6.06
CA ILE A 43 -3.45 9.08 5.33
C ILE A 43 -2.80 8.29 4.20
N ILE A 44 -2.48 7.00 4.43
CA ILE A 44 -1.93 6.12 3.39
C ILE A 44 -2.91 6.05 2.21
N CYS A 45 -4.18 5.75 2.47
CA CYS A 45 -5.21 5.67 1.44
C CYS A 45 -5.39 7.00 0.68
N GLU A 46 -5.44 8.14 1.37
CA GLU A 46 -5.51 9.46 0.74
C GLU A 46 -4.30 9.74 -0.14
N LYS A 47 -3.09 9.42 0.33
CA LYS A 47 -1.85 9.58 -0.44
C LYS A 47 -1.80 8.66 -1.65
N ILE A 48 -2.29 7.42 -1.54
CA ILE A 48 -2.43 6.51 -2.68
C ILE A 48 -3.37 7.11 -3.72
N ARG A 49 -4.56 7.60 -3.32
CA ARG A 49 -5.51 8.24 -4.25
C ARG A 49 -4.89 9.44 -4.95
N ILE A 50 -4.19 10.31 -4.21
CA ILE A 50 -3.51 11.47 -4.80
C ILE A 50 -2.39 11.02 -5.75
N ALA A 51 -1.59 10.03 -5.33
CA ALA A 51 -0.45 9.56 -6.09
C ALA A 51 -0.88 8.93 -7.40
N TYR A 52 -1.90 8.07 -7.40
CA TYR A 52 -2.33 7.32 -8.59
C TYR A 52 -3.46 7.99 -9.37
N GLY A 53 -4.14 8.98 -8.80
CA GLY A 53 -5.06 9.90 -9.48
C GLY A 53 -6.02 9.20 -10.42
N SER A 54 -5.81 9.37 -11.72
CA SER A 54 -6.64 8.80 -12.80
C SER A 54 -6.70 7.28 -12.86
N LEU A 55 -5.85 6.57 -12.11
CA LEU A 55 -5.82 5.10 -12.07
C LEU A 55 -6.70 4.50 -10.96
N ILE A 56 -7.19 5.33 -10.04
CA ILE A 56 -8.07 4.90 -8.94
C ILE A 56 -9.28 5.83 -8.94
N GLU A 57 -10.46 5.31 -9.24
CA GLU A 57 -11.67 6.09 -9.16
C GLU A 57 -11.99 6.48 -7.71
N GLN A 58 -12.73 7.57 -7.53
CA GLN A 58 -13.00 8.12 -6.19
C GLN A 58 -13.73 7.12 -5.27
N ASN A 59 -14.48 6.19 -5.85
CA ASN A 59 -15.25 5.17 -5.14
C ASN A 59 -14.59 3.79 -5.13
N ASP A 60 -13.41 3.63 -5.73
CA ASP A 60 -12.70 2.35 -5.72
C ASP A 60 -12.29 1.99 -4.29
N GLU A 61 -12.56 0.75 -3.91
CA GLU A 61 -12.05 0.17 -2.67
C GLU A 61 -10.54 -0.05 -2.81
N ILE A 62 -9.76 0.60 -1.95
CA ILE A 62 -8.31 0.39 -1.91
C ILE A 62 -8.04 -0.76 -0.95
N LYS A 63 -7.44 -1.84 -1.46
CA LYS A 63 -6.88 -2.92 -0.65
C LYS A 63 -5.38 -2.77 -0.60
N THR A 64 -4.84 -2.60 0.60
CA THR A 64 -3.40 -2.41 0.80
C THR A 64 -2.74 -3.65 1.35
N TYR A 65 -1.55 -3.92 0.84
CA TYR A 65 -0.75 -5.09 1.20
C TYR A 65 0.69 -4.66 1.46
N TRP A 66 1.38 -5.42 2.31
CA TRP A 66 2.83 -5.37 2.48
C TRP A 66 3.41 -6.77 2.25
N ILE A 67 4.71 -6.84 1.97
CA ILE A 67 5.42 -8.11 1.77
C ILE A 67 6.13 -8.45 3.08
N ASP A 68 5.79 -9.58 3.67
CA ASP A 68 6.43 -10.05 4.90
C ASP A 68 7.77 -10.76 4.65
N GLU A 69 8.36 -11.29 5.73
CA GLU A 69 9.62 -12.03 5.72
C GLU A 69 9.58 -13.34 4.93
N GLU A 70 8.39 -13.91 4.72
CA GLU A 70 8.18 -15.12 3.92
C GLU A 70 7.90 -14.80 2.44
N ASN A 71 7.88 -13.51 2.08
CA ASN A 71 7.49 -12.95 0.78
C ASN A 71 5.99 -13.06 0.46
N ASP A 72 5.15 -13.18 1.48
CA ASP A 72 3.71 -13.23 1.33
C ASP A 72 3.09 -11.83 1.34
N LEU A 73 1.99 -11.68 0.59
CA LEU A 73 1.21 -10.43 0.55
C LEU A 73 0.22 -10.40 1.71
N VAL A 74 0.56 -9.67 2.76
CA VAL A 74 -0.27 -9.51 3.95
C VAL A 74 -1.11 -8.25 3.83
N CYS A 75 -2.43 -8.42 3.91
CA CYS A 75 -3.40 -7.32 3.85
C CYS A 75 -3.37 -6.50 5.15
N PHE A 76 -3.51 -5.19 5.03
CA PHE A 76 -3.81 -4.30 6.15
C PHE A 76 -4.94 -3.34 5.77
N SER A 77 -5.78 -3.00 6.74
CA SER A 77 -6.99 -2.20 6.56
C SER A 77 -7.31 -1.28 7.75
N THR A 78 -6.49 -1.34 8.79
CA THR A 78 -6.65 -0.60 10.04
C THR A 78 -5.37 0.15 10.41
N ASP A 79 -5.47 1.07 11.36
CA ASP A 79 -4.30 1.82 11.86
C ASP A 79 -3.32 0.91 12.59
N GLU A 80 -3.82 -0.05 13.37
CA GLU A 80 -3.01 -1.01 14.11
C GLU A 80 -2.18 -1.88 13.15
N GLU A 81 -2.82 -2.43 12.11
CA GLU A 81 -2.15 -3.24 11.09
C GLU A 81 -1.16 -2.40 10.26
N ALA A 82 -1.51 -1.16 9.92
CA ALA A 82 -0.61 -0.26 9.19
C ALA A 82 0.62 0.10 10.02
N ASN A 83 0.47 0.36 11.33
CA ASN A 83 1.60 0.60 12.22
C ASN A 83 2.49 -0.66 12.32
N PHE A 84 1.88 -1.83 12.49
CA PHE A 84 2.61 -3.11 12.53
C PHE A 84 3.42 -3.34 11.25
N ALA A 85 2.81 -3.16 10.07
CA ALA A 85 3.50 -3.29 8.79
C ALA A 85 4.69 -2.32 8.67
N MET A 86 4.53 -1.07 9.12
CA MET A 86 5.62 -0.09 9.09
C MET A 86 6.77 -0.45 10.03
N GLU A 87 6.47 -0.96 11.23
CA GLU A 87 7.47 -1.42 12.18
C GLU A 87 8.30 -2.57 11.61
N MET A 88 7.63 -3.56 11.00
CA MET A 88 8.31 -4.71 10.38
C MET A 88 9.18 -4.29 9.20
N GLN A 89 8.72 -3.36 8.36
CA GLN A 89 9.47 -2.88 7.19
C GLN A 89 10.64 -1.94 7.54
N THR A 90 10.61 -1.29 8.72
CA THR A 90 11.70 -0.40 9.17
C THR A 90 12.79 -1.18 9.92
N ALA A 91 12.50 -2.39 10.40
CA ALA A 91 13.43 -3.25 11.10
C ALA A 91 14.38 -4.05 10.18
N ILE A 92 14.16 -3.98 8.86
CA ILE A 92 14.94 -4.64 7.80
C ILE A 92 15.83 -3.60 7.10
#